data_AF-A0A117SR07-F1
#
_entry.id   AF-A0A117SR07-F1
#
_cell.length_a   1.000
_cell.length_b   1.000
_cell.length_c   1.000
_cell.angle_alpha   90.00
_cell.angle_beta   90.00
_cell.angle_gamma   90.00
#
_symmetry.space_group_name_H-M   'P 1'
#
loop_
_entity.id
_entity.type
_entity.pdbx_description
1 polymer ?
#
loop_
_entity_poly.entity_id
_entity_poly.type
_entity_poly.pdbx_seq_one_letter_code
_entity_poly.pdbx_strand_id
1 'polypeptide(L)'
;MVCPKCGSRDVRISPSGKYVCNSCGYSWQMPMADLGWARRIFNIEKLYEEFKDVRPIDCARMKGEMVKRGASEGDAAKIVRRIARRAVRMTNDKNEREALTAIIDGC
;
A
#
# COMPACT_ATOMS: atom_id res chain seq x y z
N MET A 1 -12.36 11.27 10.72
CA MET A 1 -13.79 11.02 10.46
C MET A 1 -14.59 11.44 11.69
N VAL A 2 -15.83 11.91 11.52
CA VAL A 2 -16.68 12.40 12.61
C VAL A 2 -18.02 11.67 12.55
N CYS A 3 -18.55 11.24 13.69
CA CYS A 3 -19.85 10.63 13.78
C CYS A 3 -20.94 11.65 13.40
N PRO A 4 -21.78 11.36 12.39
CA PRO A 4 -22.81 12.30 11.95
C PRO A 4 -23.95 12.46 12.97
N LYS A 5 -24.07 11.56 13.95
CA LYS A 5 -25.13 11.59 14.98
C LYS A 5 -24.74 12.38 16.23
N CYS A 6 -23.52 12.25 16.72
CA CYS A 6 -23.10 12.86 17.99
C CYS A 6 -21.83 13.72 17.92
N GLY A 7 -21.23 13.88 16.74
CA GLY A 7 -20.02 14.71 16.57
C GLY A 7 -18.72 14.11 17.14
N SER A 8 -18.78 12.91 17.74
CA SER A 8 -17.58 12.23 18.25
C SER A 8 -16.62 11.84 17.12
N ARG A 9 -15.31 11.93 17.39
CA ARG A 9 -14.24 11.45 16.48
C ARG A 9 -13.84 10.00 16.74
N ASP A 10 -14.38 9.39 17.79
CA ASP A 10 -14.11 8.00 18.16
C ASP A 10 -14.96 7.05 17.30
N VAL A 11 -14.43 6.76 16.11
CA VAL A 11 -15.08 5.95 15.07
C VAL A 11 -14.14 4.82 14.65
N ARG A 12 -14.66 3.59 14.68
CA ARG A 12 -13.97 2.40 14.19
C ARG A 12 -14.66 1.79 12.98
N ILE A 13 -13.95 0.93 12.26
CA ILE A 13 -14.50 0.13 11.15
C ILE A 13 -14.85 -1.26 11.66
N SER A 14 -16.06 -1.74 11.39
CA SER A 14 -16.47 -3.10 11.68
C SER A 14 -15.92 -4.10 10.64
N PRO A 15 -15.85 -5.40 10.96
CA PRO A 15 -15.46 -6.42 9.97
C PRO A 15 -16.36 -6.44 8.72
N SER A 16 -17.62 -6.02 8.86
CA SER A 16 -18.57 -5.89 7.76
C SER A 16 -18.40 -4.60 6.94
N GLY A 17 -17.35 -3.81 7.18
CA GLY A 17 -17.06 -2.57 6.45
C GLY A 17 -17.96 -1.38 6.79
N LYS A 18 -18.59 -1.37 7.97
CA LYS A 18 -19.39 -0.23 8.46
C LYS A 18 -18.56 0.63 9.40
N TYR A 19 -18.80 1.94 9.39
CA TYR A 19 -18.31 2.79 10.47
C TYR A 19 -19.20 2.63 11.69
N VAL A 20 -18.59 2.56 12.87
CA VAL A 20 -19.26 2.44 14.16
C VAL A 20 -18.66 3.49 15.09
N CYS A 21 -19.50 4.39 15.60
CA CYS A 21 -19.08 5.32 16.64
C CYS A 21 -19.07 4.62 17.99
N ASN A 22 -17.93 4.62 18.68
CA ASN A 22 -17.81 4.00 19.99
C ASN A 22 -18.51 4.81 21.09
N SER A 23 -18.68 6.13 20.90
CA SER A 23 -19.31 6.99 21.91
C SER A 23 -20.83 6.88 21.96
N CYS A 24 -21.52 6.65 20.83
CA CYS A 24 -22.99 6.61 20.77
C CYS A 24 -23.57 5.35 20.14
N GLY A 25 -22.72 4.41 19.70
CA GLY A 25 -23.12 3.14 19.07
C GLY A 25 -23.71 3.27 17.66
N TYR A 26 -23.83 4.48 17.12
CA TYR A 26 -24.36 4.68 15.77
C TYR A 26 -23.46 4.03 14.71
N SER A 27 -24.05 3.27 13.80
CA SER A 27 -23.35 2.63 12.70
C SER A 27 -23.86 3.12 11.35
N TRP A 28 -22.96 3.40 10.41
CA TRP A 28 -23.31 3.82 9.04
C TRP A 28 -22.42 3.16 8.00
N GLN A 29 -22.88 3.14 6.76
CA GLN A 29 -22.13 2.55 5.65
C GLN A 29 -20.89 3.40 5.35
N MET A 30 -19.78 2.74 5.05
CA MET A 30 -18.58 3.42 4.56
C MET A 30 -18.90 4.01 3.18
N PRO A 31 -18.67 5.32 2.95
CA PRO A 31 -18.81 5.93 1.65
C PRO A 31 -17.99 5.19 0.59
N MET A 32 -18.48 5.18 -0.65
CA MET A 32 -17.82 4.50 -1.78
C MET A 32 -16.38 5.00 -2.01
N ALA A 33 -16.11 6.28 -1.75
CA ALA A 33 -14.77 6.85 -1.85
C ALA A 33 -13.80 6.21 -0.84
N ASP A 34 -14.24 6.05 0.41
CA ASP A 34 -13.44 5.44 1.48
C ASP A 34 -13.23 3.94 1.22
N LEU A 35 -14.23 3.24 0.67
CA LEU A 35 -14.11 1.86 0.18
C LEU A 35 -13.08 1.74 -0.95
N GLY A 36 -13.10 2.65 -1.92
CA GLY A 36 -12.14 2.68 -3.03
C GLY A 36 -10.71 2.92 -2.54
N TRP A 37 -10.54 3.88 -1.63
CA TRP A 37 -9.25 4.13 -0.99
C TRP A 37 -8.75 2.92 -0.21
N ALA A 38 -9.58 2.31 0.63
CA ALA A 38 -9.22 1.13 1.41
C ALA A 38 -8.78 -0.02 0.49
N ARG A 39 -9.58 -0.35 -0.54
CA ARG A 39 -9.24 -1.39 -1.53
C ARG A 39 -7.90 -1.14 -2.20
N ARG A 40 -7.61 0.11 -2.57
CA ARG A 40 -6.32 0.49 -3.16
C ARG A 40 -5.16 0.20 -2.20
N ILE A 41 -5.25 0.64 -0.95
CA ILE A 41 -4.19 0.42 0.05
C ILE A 41 -3.98 -1.08 0.32
N PHE A 42 -5.07 -1.85 0.47
CA PHE A 42 -4.98 -3.29 0.63
C PHE A 42 -4.28 -3.96 -0.56
N ASN A 43 -4.59 -3.54 -1.79
CA ASN A 43 -3.92 -4.08 -2.98
C ASN A 43 -2.42 -3.74 -3.00
N ILE A 44 -2.04 -2.51 -2.61
CA ILE A 44 -0.64 -2.08 -2.52
C ILE A 44 0.14 -2.95 -1.52
N GLU A 45 -0.39 -3.15 -0.31
CA GLU A 45 0.30 -3.96 0.69
C GLU A 45 0.36 -5.44 0.29
N LYS A 46 -0.72 -5.98 -0.31
CA LYS A 46 -0.73 -7.34 -0.85
C LYS A 46 0.39 -7.54 -1.89
N LEU A 47 0.47 -6.64 -2.88
CA LEU A 47 1.51 -6.72 -3.91
C LEU A 47 2.90 -6.53 -3.33
N TYR A 48 3.08 -5.64 -2.34
CA TYR A 48 4.36 -5.53 -1.66
C TYR A 48 4.78 -6.85 -1.00
N GLU A 49 3.88 -7.49 -0.24
CA GLU A 49 4.17 -8.75 0.46
C GLU A 49 4.54 -9.89 -0.49
N GLU A 50 3.89 -9.97 -1.65
CA GLU A 50 4.17 -11.00 -2.66
C GLU A 50 5.50 -10.76 -3.39
N PHE A 51 5.92 -9.50 -3.56
CA PHE A 51 7.10 -9.15 -4.36
C PHE A 51 8.35 -8.83 -3.53
N LYS A 52 8.26 -8.61 -2.22
CA LYS A 52 9.37 -8.08 -1.38
C LYS A 52 10.65 -8.92 -1.42
N ASP A 53 10.52 -10.23 -1.68
CA ASP A 53 11.63 -11.18 -1.69
C ASP A 53 12.01 -11.63 -3.11
N VAL A 54 11.36 -11.10 -4.16
CA VAL A 54 11.69 -11.39 -5.56
C VAL A 54 13.05 -10.78 -5.93
N ARG A 55 13.91 -11.57 -6.57
CA ARG A 55 15.23 -11.16 -7.09
C ARG A 55 15.46 -11.74 -8.49
N PRO A 56 16.24 -11.07 -9.37
CA PRO A 56 16.75 -9.70 -9.23
C PRO A 56 15.60 -8.68 -9.26
N ILE A 57 15.85 -7.49 -8.69
CA ILE A 57 14.87 -6.39 -8.72
C ILE A 57 14.94 -5.73 -10.10
N ASP A 58 13.89 -5.93 -10.90
CA ASP A 58 13.73 -5.33 -12.23
C ASP A 58 12.50 -4.43 -12.21
N CYS A 59 12.72 -3.13 -12.31
CA CYS A 59 11.65 -2.14 -12.25
C CYS A 59 10.62 -2.30 -13.37
N ALA A 60 11.05 -2.53 -14.61
CA ALA A 60 10.13 -2.61 -15.74
C ALA A 60 9.25 -3.86 -15.63
N ARG A 61 9.87 -5.01 -15.36
CA ARG A 61 9.16 -6.28 -15.21
C ARG A 61 8.19 -6.26 -14.04
N MET A 62 8.65 -5.86 -12.85
CA MET A 62 7.82 -5.84 -11.65
C MET A 62 6.66 -4.85 -11.78
N LYS A 63 6.89 -3.66 -12.36
CA LYS A 63 5.80 -2.72 -12.64
C LYS A 63 4.76 -3.33 -13.58
N GLY A 64 5.20 -3.95 -14.67
CA GLY A 64 4.30 -4.60 -15.64
C GLY A 64 3.43 -5.68 -14.99
N GLU A 65 4.01 -6.51 -14.11
CA GLU A 65 3.26 -7.54 -13.37
C GLU A 65 2.27 -6.94 -12.37
N MET A 66 2.65 -5.89 -11.64
CA MET A 66 1.75 -5.21 -10.70
C MET A 66 0.60 -4.49 -11.41
N VAL A 67 0.86 -3.85 -12.55
CA VAL A 67 -0.17 -3.17 -13.37
C VAL A 67 -1.18 -4.16 -13.92
N LYS A 68 -0.73 -5.32 -14.43
CA LYS A 68 -1.63 -6.42 -14.84
C LYS A 68 -2.54 -6.92 -13.71
N ARG A 69 -2.14 -6.68 -12.46
CA ARG A 69 -2.87 -7.07 -11.24
C ARG A 69 -3.65 -5.91 -10.61
N GLY A 70 -3.85 -4.83 -11.36
CA GLY A 70 -4.72 -3.72 -10.98
C GLY A 70 -4.06 -2.63 -10.13
N ALA A 71 -2.73 -2.60 -10.03
CA ALA A 71 -2.02 -1.42 -9.53
C ALA A 71 -1.97 -0.32 -10.59
N SER A 72 -2.00 0.94 -10.16
CA SER A 72 -1.61 2.05 -11.03
C SER A 72 -0.09 2.00 -11.28
N GLU A 73 0.40 2.58 -12.38
CA GLU A 73 1.85 2.67 -12.63
C GLU A 73 2.59 3.37 -11.48
N GLY A 74 1.98 4.43 -10.92
CA GLY A 74 2.55 5.16 -9.79
C GLY A 74 2.64 4.32 -8.51
N ASP A 75 1.63 3.49 -8.23
CA ASP A 75 1.65 2.59 -7.08
C ASP A 75 2.64 1.44 -7.27
N ALA A 76 2.69 0.87 -8.48
CA ALA A 76 3.66 -0.16 -8.83
C ALA A 76 5.11 0.35 -8.66
N ALA A 77 5.41 1.54 -9.17
CA ALA A 77 6.70 2.21 -8.97
C ALA A 77 7.01 2.44 -7.48
N LYS A 78 6.04 2.89 -6.68
CA LYS A 78 6.20 3.04 -5.22
C LYS A 78 6.53 1.72 -4.53
N ILE A 79 5.86 0.63 -4.92
CA ILE A 79 6.13 -0.70 -4.38
C ILE A 79 7.55 -1.13 -4.74
N VAL A 80 7.97 -1.05 -6.00
CA VAL A 80 9.33 -1.43 -6.42
C VAL A 80 10.39 -0.62 -5.65
N ARG A 81 10.24 0.71 -5.55
CA ARG A 81 11.15 1.54 -4.75
C ARG A 81 11.16 1.15 -3.27
N ARG A 82 10.03 0.73 -2.70
CA ARG A 82 9.96 0.23 -1.31
C ARG A 82 10.72 -1.09 -1.16
N ILE A 83 10.63 -1.98 -2.14
CA ILE A 83 11.35 -3.26 -2.17
C ILE A 83 12.86 -3.02 -2.30
N ALA A 84 13.29 -2.13 -3.21
CA ALA A 84 14.68 -1.74 -3.37
C ALA A 84 15.25 -1.12 -2.09
N ARG A 85 14.52 -0.19 -1.45
CA ARG A 85 14.90 0.37 -0.13
C ARG A 85 15.04 -0.67 0.96
N ARG A 86 14.21 -1.72 0.95
CA ARG A 86 14.36 -2.84 1.88
C ARG A 86 15.63 -3.64 1.57
N ALA A 87 15.88 -3.97 0.30
CA ALA A 87 17.07 -4.70 -0.11
C ALA A 87 18.37 -3.96 0.24
N VAL A 88 18.42 -2.63 0.05
CA VAL A 88 19.56 -1.78 0.45
C VAL A 88 19.90 -1.93 1.93
N ARG A 89 18.89 -2.04 2.81
CA ARG A 89 19.10 -2.22 4.25
C ARG A 89 19.59 -3.63 4.62
N MET A 90 19.46 -4.60 3.72
CA MET A 90 19.79 -6.00 3.97
C MET A 90 21.13 -6.41 3.35
N THR A 91 21.62 -5.69 2.34
CA THR A 91 22.89 -6.01 1.69
C THR A 91 24.07 -5.28 2.33
N ASN A 92 25.22 -5.96 2.38
CA ASN A 92 26.52 -5.39 2.73
C ASN A 92 27.41 -5.17 1.49
N ASP A 93 26.95 -5.58 0.31
CA ASP A 93 27.68 -5.41 -0.94
C ASP A 93 27.51 -3.98 -1.47
N LYS A 94 28.63 -3.28 -1.68
CA LYS A 94 28.65 -1.90 -2.19
C LYS A 94 28.08 -1.80 -3.61
N ASN A 95 28.41 -2.73 -4.49
CA ASN A 95 27.96 -2.74 -5.88
C ASN A 95 26.46 -3.02 -5.96
N GLU A 96 25.97 -3.99 -5.17
CA GLU A 96 24.54 -4.25 -5.06
C GLU A 96 23.80 -3.03 -4.53
N ARG A 97 24.34 -2.37 -3.51
CA ARG A 97 23.76 -1.16 -2.92
C ARG A 97 23.68 0.00 -3.93
N GLU A 98 24.70 0.20 -4.75
CA GLU A 98 24.70 1.20 -5.82
C GLU A 98 23.65 0.88 -6.89
N ALA A 99 23.57 -0.39 -7.35
CA ALA A 99 22.56 -0.82 -8.31
C ALA A 99 21.13 -0.64 -7.78
N LEU A 100 20.89 -0.97 -6.52
CA LEU A 100 19.59 -0.77 -5.86
C LEU A 100 19.25 0.71 -5.70
N THR A 101 20.24 1.57 -5.44
CA THR A 101 20.04 3.03 -5.36
C THR A 101 19.62 3.60 -6.71
N ALA A 102 20.25 3.15 -7.80
CA ALA A 102 19.84 3.55 -9.16
C ALA A 102 18.38 3.15 -9.47
N ILE A 103 17.93 1.98 -8.98
CA ILE A 103 16.53 1.56 -9.09
C ILE A 103 15.61 2.47 -8.25
N ILE A 104 16.04 2.91 -7.07
CA ILE A 104 15.23 3.80 -6.21
C ILE A 104 14.97 5.14 -6.88
N ASP A 105 15.96 5.66 -7.62
CA ASP A 105 15.90 6.98 -8.26
C ASP A 105 15.27 6.93 -9.67
N GLY A 106 15.45 5.81 -10.39
CA GLY A 106 15.00 5.64 -11.78
C GLY A 106 13.67 4.88 -11.97
N CYS A 107 13.19 4.23 -10.92
CA CYS A 107 11.83 3.66 -10.85
C CYS A 107 10.92 4.67 -10.14
#